data_AF-A0A9Y3VUV5-F1
#
_entry.id   AF-A0A9Y3VUV5-F1
#
_cell.length_a   1.000
_cell.length_b   1.000
_cell.length_c   1.000
_cell.angle_alpha   90.00
_cell.angle_beta   90.00
_cell.angle_gamma   90.00
#
_symmetry.space_group_name_H-M   'P 1'
#
loop_
_entity.id
_entity.type
_entity.pdbx_description
1 polymer ?
#
loop_
_entity_poly.entity_id
_entity_poly.type
_entity_poly.pdbx_seq_one_letter_code
_entity_poly.pdbx_strand_id
1 'polypeptide(L)'
;MTAPSNTYDVIVVGAGISGLSAAKLLKASGLDPVVLEARDRVGGRTFTVQNKEAKWVDLGGAYIGPTQNRILRLAKEYGIKTYKVNEQENLVHYVNGKSYPFKGSLPPMWNPIALMDFNNLFRTMDKMGEEIPRDAPWRAPHAEEWDKMTMQELFEKLCWTRTARRFATLFVNLIVTAEPHEVSALWLLWYVKQCGGIMRICSTTNGGQERKFVGGANQVSQCMARELGDRVKLQSPVYRIDQTGDMVVVETVDKQTYKVS
;
A
#
# COMPACT_ATOMS: atom_id res chain seq x y z
N MET A 1 32.07 16.81 29.09
CA MET A 1 30.96 15.91 28.72
C MET A 1 31.19 15.49 27.29
N THR A 2 31.62 14.26 27.05
CA THR A 2 31.77 13.70 25.69
C THR A 2 30.39 13.57 25.07
N ALA A 3 30.20 14.10 23.86
CA ALA A 3 28.95 13.91 23.12
C ALA A 3 28.67 12.39 23.03
N PRO A 4 27.42 11.94 23.25
CA PRO A 4 27.08 10.54 23.06
C PRO A 4 27.48 10.13 21.64
N SER A 5 28.17 9.00 21.50
CA SER A 5 28.51 8.47 20.19
C SER A 5 27.20 8.14 19.47
N ASN A 6 26.92 8.78 18.33
CA ASN A 6 25.81 8.43 17.43
C ASN A 6 26.10 7.09 16.73
N THR A 7 26.27 6.03 17.50
CA THR A 7 26.63 4.69 17.05
C THR A 7 25.54 3.74 17.52
N TYR A 8 25.00 2.97 16.59
CA TYR A 8 23.82 2.14 16.76
C TYR A 8 24.05 0.78 16.09
N ASP A 9 23.32 -0.26 16.49
CA ASP A 9 23.39 -1.56 15.81
C ASP A 9 22.72 -1.51 14.44
N VAL A 10 21.68 -0.69 14.29
CA VAL A 10 20.94 -0.53 13.03
C VAL A 10 20.42 0.90 12.87
N ILE A 11 20.56 1.45 11.66
CA ILE A 11 19.91 2.71 11.27
C ILE A 11 18.76 2.40 10.31
N VAL A 12 17.55 2.81 10.68
CA VAL A 12 16.34 2.70 9.86
C VAL A 12 16.02 4.05 9.24
N VAL A 13 16.02 4.12 7.91
CA VAL A 13 15.69 5.35 7.18
C VAL A 13 14.18 5.40 6.89
N GLY A 14 13.47 6.32 7.57
CA GLY A 14 12.05 6.60 7.41
C GLY A 14 11.16 5.98 8.50
N ALA A 15 10.38 6.83 9.19
CA ALA A 15 9.42 6.45 10.23
C ALA A 15 7.99 6.26 9.67
N GLY A 16 7.87 5.64 8.49
CA GLY A 16 6.60 5.06 8.04
C GLY A 16 6.30 3.75 8.78
N ILE A 17 5.13 3.14 8.52
CA ILE A 17 4.74 1.85 9.14
C ILE A 17 5.84 0.79 8.96
N SER A 18 6.47 0.70 7.78
CA SER A 18 7.52 -0.28 7.50
C SER A 18 8.75 -0.09 8.40
N GLY A 19 9.34 1.12 8.42
CA GLY A 19 10.54 1.39 9.20
C GLY A 19 10.28 1.29 10.71
N LEU A 20 9.14 1.80 11.19
CA LEU A 20 8.76 1.67 12.60
C LEU A 20 8.55 0.22 13.02
N SER A 21 7.94 -0.60 12.15
CA SER A 21 7.77 -2.04 12.43
C SER A 21 9.12 -2.77 12.49
N ALA A 22 10.04 -2.42 11.59
CA ALA A 22 11.39 -2.97 11.59
C ALA A 22 12.15 -2.57 12.88
N ALA A 23 12.17 -1.29 13.23
CA ALA A 23 12.81 -0.80 14.45
C ALA A 23 12.21 -1.41 15.72
N LYS A 24 10.88 -1.55 15.79
CA LYS A 24 10.21 -2.22 16.92
C LYS A 24 10.69 -3.67 17.06
N LEU A 25 10.77 -4.41 15.94
CA LEU A 25 11.25 -5.79 15.94
C LEU A 25 12.72 -5.90 16.36
N LEU A 26 13.59 -5.02 15.83
CA LEU A 26 15.02 -4.99 16.17
C LEU A 26 15.23 -4.70 17.66
N LYS A 27 14.52 -3.70 18.19
CA LYS A 27 14.55 -3.36 19.64
C LYS A 27 14.06 -4.54 20.49
N ALA A 28 12.98 -5.20 20.08
CA ALA A 28 12.46 -6.39 20.77
C ALA A 28 13.45 -7.58 20.75
N SER A 29 14.32 -7.64 19.74
CA SER A 29 15.41 -8.62 19.63
C SER A 29 16.68 -8.24 20.40
N GLY A 30 16.66 -7.14 21.17
CA GLY A 30 17.80 -6.70 21.99
C GLY A 30 18.85 -5.86 21.26
N LEU A 31 18.60 -5.46 20.02
CA LEU A 31 19.45 -4.52 19.28
C LEU A 31 19.09 -3.06 19.62
N ASP A 32 19.99 -2.13 19.32
CA ASP A 32 19.79 -0.69 19.47
C ASP A 32 19.55 0.02 18.12
N PRO A 33 18.30 0.09 17.63
CA PRO A 33 17.99 0.79 16.39
C PRO A 33 17.75 2.29 16.61
N VAL A 34 18.16 3.10 15.65
CA VAL A 34 17.71 4.50 15.49
C VAL A 34 16.87 4.64 14.22
N VAL A 35 15.80 5.43 14.27
CA VAL A 35 14.95 5.73 13.11
C VAL A 35 15.14 7.19 12.72
N LEU A 36 15.58 7.44 11.49
CA LEU A 36 15.78 8.78 10.95
C LEU A 36 14.63 9.12 10.00
N GLU A 37 13.77 10.06 10.39
CA GLU A 37 12.60 10.50 9.60
C GLU A 37 12.80 11.90 9.05
N ALA A 38 12.56 12.05 7.75
CA ALA A 38 12.72 13.33 7.07
C ALA A 38 11.73 14.40 7.55
N ARG A 39 10.49 14.02 7.89
CA ARG A 39 9.44 14.96 8.28
C ARG A 39 9.45 15.26 9.78
N ASP A 40 8.65 16.26 10.15
CA ASP A 40 8.26 16.61 11.51
C ASP A 40 7.23 15.65 12.14
N ARG A 41 6.92 14.54 11.45
CA ARG A 41 5.93 13.55 11.88
C ARG A 41 6.29 12.16 11.40
N VAL A 42 5.81 11.17 12.14
CA VAL A 42 5.82 9.77 11.70
C VAL A 42 4.63 9.44 10.77
N GLY A 43 4.64 8.24 10.21
CA GLY A 43 3.54 7.65 9.44
C GLY A 43 3.70 7.71 7.93
N GLY A 44 4.50 8.65 7.40
CA GLY A 44 4.74 8.76 5.95
C GLY A 44 3.44 8.90 5.16
N ARG A 45 3.08 7.85 4.39
CA ARG A 45 1.87 7.76 3.56
C ARG A 45 0.57 7.52 4.34
N THR A 46 0.63 7.28 5.65
CA THR A 46 -0.54 7.39 6.54
C THR A 46 -0.50 8.74 7.24
N PHE A 47 -1.59 9.50 7.18
CA PHE A 47 -1.69 10.79 7.82
C PHE A 47 -3.12 11.04 8.27
N THR A 48 -3.32 11.21 9.56
CA THR A 48 -4.64 11.49 10.17
C THR A 48 -4.62 12.92 10.68
N VAL A 49 -5.57 13.74 10.22
CA VAL A 49 -5.79 15.09 10.73
C VAL A 49 -6.93 15.06 11.74
N GLN A 50 -6.78 15.83 12.82
CA GLN A 50 -7.82 16.01 13.84
C GLN A 50 -8.13 17.49 13.97
N ASN A 51 -9.41 17.84 13.85
CA ASN A 51 -9.93 19.19 14.05
C ASN A 51 -11.35 19.12 14.63
N LYS A 52 -11.94 20.28 14.95
CA LYS A 52 -13.26 20.34 15.58
C LYS A 52 -14.37 19.86 14.65
N GLU A 53 -14.19 20.01 13.35
CA GLU A 53 -15.19 19.76 12.31
C GLU A 53 -15.30 18.26 11.97
N ALA A 54 -14.17 17.60 11.76
CA ALA A 54 -14.12 16.20 11.32
C ALA A 54 -13.90 15.21 12.46
N LYS A 55 -13.52 15.68 13.66
CA LYS A 55 -13.01 14.88 14.79
C LYS A 55 -11.68 14.17 14.45
N TRP A 56 -11.68 13.32 13.43
CA TRP A 56 -10.49 12.83 12.74
C TRP A 56 -10.79 12.47 11.27
N VAL A 57 -9.81 12.60 10.39
CA VAL A 57 -9.89 12.15 9.00
C VAL A 57 -8.53 11.64 8.52
N ASP A 58 -8.50 10.48 7.86
CA ASP A 58 -7.32 9.97 7.19
C ASP A 58 -7.19 10.61 5.80
N LEU A 59 -6.11 11.35 5.58
CA LEU A 59 -5.73 11.96 4.30
C LEU A 59 -4.73 11.11 3.51
N GLY A 60 -4.33 9.96 4.06
CA GLY A 60 -3.45 8.98 3.44
C GLY A 60 -4.07 7.58 3.45
N GLY A 61 -3.22 6.55 3.52
CA GLY A 61 -3.68 5.16 3.64
C GLY A 61 -4.58 4.95 4.87
N ALA A 62 -5.77 4.38 4.66
CA ALA A 62 -6.80 4.27 5.70
C ALA A 62 -7.48 2.89 5.78
N TYR A 63 -7.61 2.22 4.63
CA TYR A 63 -8.38 1.00 4.52
C TYR A 63 -7.57 -0.24 4.91
N ILE A 64 -8.25 -1.16 5.56
CA ILE A 64 -7.74 -2.49 5.89
C ILE A 64 -8.86 -3.53 5.70
N GLY A 65 -8.48 -4.79 5.51
CA GLY A 65 -9.44 -5.85 5.24
C GLY A 65 -8.96 -7.25 5.64
N PRO A 66 -9.78 -8.27 5.37
CA PRO A 66 -9.38 -9.68 5.53
C PRO A 66 -8.07 -9.97 4.79
N THR A 67 -7.34 -10.99 5.26
CA THR A 67 -5.99 -11.41 4.79
C THR A 67 -4.84 -10.44 5.13
N GLN A 68 -5.12 -9.18 5.49
CA GLN A 68 -4.12 -8.20 5.93
C GLN A 68 -3.74 -8.39 7.42
N ASN A 69 -3.39 -9.62 7.79
CA ASN A 69 -3.28 -10.06 9.18
C ASN A 69 -2.16 -9.35 9.96
N ARG A 70 -1.09 -8.90 9.29
CA ARG A 70 0.06 -8.26 9.96
C ARG A 70 -0.31 -6.90 10.56
N ILE A 71 -0.99 -6.05 9.79
CA ILE A 71 -1.43 -4.73 10.26
C ILE A 71 -2.56 -4.85 11.27
N LEU A 72 -3.48 -5.83 11.10
CA LEU A 72 -4.52 -6.14 12.08
C LEU A 72 -3.94 -6.59 13.42
N ARG A 73 -2.86 -7.40 13.40
CA ARG A 73 -2.15 -7.81 14.61
C ARG A 73 -1.52 -6.62 15.34
N LEU A 74 -0.83 -5.73 14.62
CA LEU A 74 -0.25 -4.51 15.20
C LEU A 74 -1.32 -3.60 15.81
N ALA A 75 -2.44 -3.41 15.12
CA ALA A 75 -3.55 -2.65 15.65
C ALA A 75 -4.13 -3.27 16.93
N LYS A 76 -4.28 -4.60 16.96
CA LYS A 76 -4.73 -5.33 18.15
C LYS A 76 -3.75 -5.19 19.32
N GLU A 77 -2.45 -5.28 19.08
CA GLU A 77 -1.40 -5.10 20.08
C GLU A 77 -1.50 -3.74 20.77
N TYR A 78 -1.78 -2.67 20.01
CA TYR A 78 -1.97 -1.33 20.55
C TYR A 78 -3.40 -0.98 20.98
N GLY A 79 -4.32 -1.95 21.00
CA GLY A 79 -5.72 -1.73 21.37
C GLY A 79 -6.51 -0.83 20.39
N ILE A 80 -6.03 -0.67 19.16
CA ILE A 80 -6.68 0.15 18.13
C ILE A 80 -7.82 -0.65 17.51
N LYS A 81 -9.05 -0.18 17.72
CA LYS A 81 -10.26 -0.81 17.19
C LYS A 81 -10.45 -0.50 15.70
N THR A 82 -11.19 -1.37 15.02
CA THR A 82 -11.60 -1.16 13.61
C THR A 82 -13.11 -1.05 13.51
N TYR A 83 -13.60 -0.38 12.47
CA TYR A 83 -15.02 -0.32 12.12
C TYR A 83 -15.21 -0.61 10.64
N LYS A 84 -16.39 -1.12 10.26
CA LYS A 84 -16.71 -1.41 8.86
C LYS A 84 -17.03 -0.13 8.11
N VAL A 85 -16.51 -0.02 6.89
CA VAL A 85 -16.97 0.99 5.93
C VAL A 85 -18.43 0.69 5.59
N ASN A 86 -19.24 1.74 5.44
CA ASN A 86 -20.66 1.57 5.15
C ASN A 86 -20.86 1.04 3.72
N GLU A 87 -21.54 -0.10 3.61
CA GLU A 87 -21.94 -0.74 2.34
C GLU A 87 -23.33 -1.38 2.52
N GLN A 88 -24.20 -0.78 3.34
CA GLN A 88 -25.56 -1.30 3.58
C GLN A 88 -26.50 -1.00 2.42
N GLU A 89 -26.41 0.23 1.89
CA GLU A 89 -27.19 0.71 0.75
C GLU A 89 -26.58 0.29 -0.59
N ASN A 90 -27.23 0.70 -1.68
CA ASN A 90 -26.73 0.42 -3.03
C ASN A 90 -25.48 1.25 -3.33
N LEU A 91 -24.50 0.62 -3.96
CA LEU A 91 -23.40 1.29 -4.64
C LEU A 91 -23.94 1.97 -5.90
N VAL A 92 -23.19 2.93 -6.45
CA VAL A 92 -23.60 3.66 -7.66
C VAL A 92 -22.50 3.58 -8.70
N HIS A 93 -22.82 3.05 -9.88
CA HIS A 93 -21.98 3.18 -11.06
C HIS A 93 -22.49 4.36 -11.89
N TYR A 94 -21.67 5.40 -12.03
CA TYR A 94 -22.01 6.58 -12.82
C TYR A 94 -21.31 6.52 -14.18
N VAL A 95 -22.09 6.46 -15.25
CA VAL A 95 -21.57 6.39 -16.62
C VAL A 95 -22.44 7.19 -17.57
N ASN A 96 -21.80 8.01 -18.42
CA ASN A 96 -22.44 8.82 -19.45
C ASN A 96 -23.60 9.69 -18.93
N GLY A 97 -23.40 10.37 -17.80
CA GLY A 97 -24.42 11.27 -17.24
C GLY A 97 -25.51 10.58 -16.42
N LYS A 98 -25.47 9.26 -16.25
CA LYS A 98 -26.51 8.48 -15.59
C LYS A 98 -25.96 7.64 -14.44
N SER A 99 -26.75 7.57 -13.37
CA SER A 99 -26.45 6.78 -12.16
C SER A 99 -27.19 5.45 -12.19
N TYR A 100 -26.45 4.36 -11.98
CA TYR A 100 -27.00 3.01 -11.93
C TYR A 100 -26.73 2.41 -10.53
N PRO A 101 -27.76 2.30 -9.66
CA PRO A 101 -27.59 1.68 -8.36
C PRO A 101 -27.40 0.17 -8.49
N PHE A 102 -26.52 -0.42 -7.69
CA PHE A 102 -26.26 -1.86 -7.68
C PHE A 102 -25.80 -2.38 -6.31
N LYS A 103 -25.79 -3.71 -6.15
CA LYS A 103 -25.20 -4.41 -5.01
C LYS A 103 -24.11 -5.38 -5.48
N GLY A 104 -23.13 -5.63 -4.62
CA GLY A 104 -21.97 -6.47 -4.91
C GLY A 104 -20.75 -5.64 -5.33
N SER A 105 -19.62 -6.32 -5.56
CA SER A 105 -18.33 -5.65 -5.76
C SER A 105 -18.13 -5.04 -7.15
N LEU A 106 -18.93 -5.47 -8.13
CA LEU A 106 -18.78 -5.10 -9.54
C LEU A 106 -20.13 -4.67 -10.11
N PRO A 107 -20.18 -3.64 -10.97
CA PRO A 107 -21.43 -3.17 -11.53
C PRO A 107 -22.03 -4.21 -12.47
N PRO A 108 -23.37 -4.36 -12.47
CA PRO A 108 -24.05 -5.29 -13.36
C PRO A 108 -23.95 -4.82 -14.81
N MET A 109 -23.75 -5.78 -15.71
CA MET A 109 -23.68 -5.55 -17.15
C MET A 109 -24.92 -6.18 -17.80
N TRP A 110 -25.84 -5.34 -18.31
CA TRP A 110 -27.09 -5.81 -18.91
C TRP A 110 -26.93 -6.33 -20.34
N ASN A 111 -25.90 -5.89 -21.06
CA ASN A 111 -25.57 -6.41 -22.38
C ASN A 111 -24.80 -7.74 -22.22
N PRO A 112 -25.31 -8.86 -22.76
CA PRO A 112 -24.70 -10.18 -22.56
C PRO A 112 -23.29 -10.28 -23.15
N ILE A 113 -22.99 -9.61 -24.27
CA ILE A 113 -21.65 -9.59 -24.86
C ILE A 113 -20.68 -8.86 -23.93
N ALA A 114 -21.10 -7.70 -23.40
CA ALA A 114 -20.27 -6.93 -22.48
C ALA A 114 -20.08 -7.66 -21.14
N LEU A 115 -21.09 -8.40 -20.67
CA LEU A 115 -20.97 -9.24 -19.48
C LEU A 115 -19.96 -10.38 -19.69
N MET A 116 -20.01 -11.07 -20.84
CA MET A 116 -19.05 -12.13 -21.17
C MET A 116 -17.63 -11.59 -21.28
N ASP A 117 -17.44 -10.46 -21.97
CA ASP A 117 -16.15 -9.80 -22.13
C ASP A 117 -15.56 -9.39 -20.77
N PHE A 118 -16.39 -8.80 -19.90
CA PHE A 118 -16.00 -8.41 -18.55
C PHE A 118 -15.59 -9.60 -17.67
N ASN A 119 -16.39 -10.67 -17.69
CA ASN A 119 -16.05 -11.92 -16.99
C ASN A 119 -14.76 -12.52 -17.54
N ASN A 120 -14.60 -12.53 -18.86
CA ASN A 120 -13.39 -13.04 -19.51
C ASN A 120 -12.16 -12.23 -19.10
N LEU A 121 -12.24 -10.90 -19.08
CA LEU A 121 -11.15 -10.03 -18.69
C LEU A 121 -10.62 -10.37 -17.29
N PHE A 122 -11.47 -10.35 -16.27
CA PHE A 122 -11.03 -10.59 -14.89
C PHE A 122 -10.56 -12.01 -14.65
N ARG A 123 -11.27 -13.00 -15.20
CA ARG A 123 -10.83 -14.39 -15.15
C ARG A 123 -9.47 -14.58 -15.80
N THR A 124 -9.22 -13.91 -16.93
CA THR A 124 -7.94 -14.00 -17.64
C THR A 124 -6.83 -13.32 -16.84
N MET A 125 -7.09 -12.14 -16.28
CA MET A 125 -6.11 -11.46 -15.41
C MET A 125 -5.73 -12.30 -14.19
N ASP A 126 -6.71 -12.90 -13.50
CA ASP A 126 -6.43 -13.77 -12.34
C ASP A 126 -5.63 -15.01 -12.77
N LYS A 127 -5.99 -15.67 -13.90
CA LYS A 127 -5.25 -16.81 -14.45
C LYS A 127 -3.81 -16.46 -14.84
N MET A 128 -3.59 -15.34 -15.53
CA MET A 128 -2.24 -14.87 -15.84
C MET A 128 -1.47 -14.59 -14.53
N GLY A 129 -2.15 -14.02 -13.53
CA GLY A 129 -1.61 -13.82 -12.19
C GLY A 129 -1.16 -15.11 -11.52
N GLU A 130 -1.86 -16.23 -11.69
CA GLU A 130 -1.49 -17.54 -11.12
C GLU A 130 -0.09 -17.99 -11.56
N GLU A 131 0.31 -17.71 -12.81
CA GLU A 131 1.63 -18.05 -13.36
C GLU A 131 2.79 -17.24 -12.76
N ILE A 132 2.52 -16.10 -12.12
CA ILE A 132 3.57 -15.16 -11.68
C ILE A 132 4.04 -15.49 -10.26
N PRO A 133 5.29 -15.91 -10.02
CA PRO A 133 5.78 -16.19 -8.67
C PRO A 133 5.70 -14.94 -7.77
N ARG A 134 5.13 -15.08 -6.57
CA ARG A 134 4.88 -13.94 -5.66
C ARG A 134 6.15 -13.17 -5.30
N ASP A 135 7.21 -13.90 -4.97
CA ASP A 135 8.47 -13.34 -4.47
C ASP A 135 9.49 -13.07 -5.59
N ALA A 136 9.16 -13.44 -6.84
CA ALA A 136 10.04 -13.29 -7.99
C ALA A 136 9.23 -13.16 -9.30
N PRO A 137 8.46 -12.06 -9.50
CA PRO A 137 7.63 -11.89 -10.69
C PRO A 137 8.41 -11.97 -12.02
N TRP A 138 9.68 -11.55 -12.02
CA TRP A 138 10.60 -11.66 -13.16
C TRP A 138 10.93 -13.10 -13.58
N ARG A 139 10.53 -14.11 -12.81
CA ARG A 139 10.67 -15.54 -13.15
C ARG A 139 9.40 -16.16 -13.74
N ALA A 140 8.35 -15.38 -13.99
CA ALA A 140 7.16 -15.90 -14.66
C ALA A 140 7.52 -16.45 -16.06
N PRO A 141 6.86 -17.52 -16.55
CA PRO A 141 7.15 -18.09 -17.88
C PRO A 141 7.09 -17.06 -19.01
N HIS A 142 6.19 -16.08 -18.88
CA HIS A 142 5.95 -15.02 -19.85
C HIS A 142 6.43 -13.63 -19.35
N ALA A 143 7.35 -13.59 -18.38
CA ALA A 143 7.77 -12.34 -17.73
C ALA A 143 8.27 -11.29 -18.74
N GLU A 144 9.15 -11.68 -19.66
CA GLU A 144 9.72 -10.74 -20.64
C GLU A 144 8.66 -10.17 -21.60
N GLU A 145 7.71 -10.99 -22.05
CA GLU A 145 6.61 -10.55 -22.91
C GLU A 145 5.70 -9.57 -22.17
N TRP A 146 5.26 -9.93 -20.96
CA TRP A 146 4.31 -9.14 -20.19
C TRP A 146 4.91 -7.86 -19.61
N ASP A 147 6.22 -7.82 -19.36
CA ASP A 147 6.89 -6.62 -18.83
C ASP A 147 7.24 -5.61 -19.93
N LYS A 148 7.35 -6.07 -21.19
CA LYS A 148 7.56 -5.21 -22.36
C LYS A 148 6.27 -4.60 -22.90
N MET A 149 5.11 -5.05 -22.44
CA MET A 149 3.83 -4.47 -22.81
C MET A 149 3.24 -3.62 -21.69
N THR A 150 2.57 -2.54 -22.08
CA THR A 150 1.77 -1.75 -21.14
C THR A 150 0.47 -2.47 -20.82
N MET A 151 -0.17 -2.12 -19.70
CA MET A 151 -1.50 -2.65 -19.40
C MET A 151 -2.54 -2.19 -20.41
N GLN A 152 -2.37 -1.02 -21.02
CA GLN A 152 -3.22 -0.56 -22.12
C GLN A 152 -3.18 -1.55 -23.31
N GLU A 153 -1.98 -1.93 -23.76
CA GLU A 153 -1.81 -2.88 -24.86
C GLU A 153 -2.41 -4.24 -24.52
N LEU A 154 -2.26 -4.69 -23.27
CA LEU A 154 -2.90 -5.93 -22.84
C LEU A 154 -4.44 -5.83 -22.89
N PHE A 155 -5.04 -4.71 -22.47
CA PHE A 155 -6.49 -4.50 -22.60
C PHE A 155 -6.97 -4.36 -24.03
N GLU A 156 -6.15 -3.83 -24.95
CA GLU A 156 -6.48 -3.79 -26.38
C GLU A 156 -6.55 -5.21 -26.97
N LYS A 157 -5.70 -6.12 -26.48
CA LYS A 157 -5.73 -7.55 -26.86
C LYS A 157 -6.90 -8.32 -26.21
N LEU A 158 -7.20 -8.06 -24.94
CA LEU A 158 -8.17 -8.85 -24.17
C LEU A 158 -9.62 -8.37 -24.29
N CYS A 159 -9.86 -7.06 -24.34
CA CYS A 159 -11.21 -6.49 -24.26
C CYS A 159 -11.84 -6.33 -25.65
N TRP A 160 -12.99 -6.95 -25.85
CA TRP A 160 -13.73 -6.93 -27.12
C TRP A 160 -14.67 -5.73 -27.20
N THR A 161 -15.12 -5.24 -26.05
CA THR A 161 -16.09 -4.15 -25.92
C THR A 161 -15.44 -2.89 -25.35
N ARG A 162 -15.93 -1.73 -25.79
CA ARG A 162 -15.53 -0.43 -25.22
C ARG A 162 -15.90 -0.33 -23.74
N THR A 163 -16.97 -0.99 -23.31
CA THR A 163 -17.43 -0.96 -21.92
C THR A 163 -16.45 -1.69 -20.99
N ALA A 164 -16.02 -2.90 -21.35
CA ALA A 164 -15.01 -3.61 -20.57
C ALA A 164 -13.69 -2.84 -20.54
N ARG A 165 -13.23 -2.31 -21.68
CA ARG A 165 -12.00 -1.50 -21.75
C ARG A 165 -12.05 -0.27 -20.87
N ARG A 166 -13.16 0.49 -20.89
CA ARG A 166 -13.33 1.67 -20.04
C ARG A 166 -13.32 1.32 -18.55
N PHE A 167 -13.98 0.22 -18.17
CA PHE A 167 -13.93 -0.23 -16.79
C PHE A 167 -12.52 -0.70 -16.40
N ALA A 168 -11.83 -1.40 -17.29
CA ALA A 168 -10.45 -1.86 -17.07
C ALA A 168 -9.51 -0.66 -16.82
N THR A 169 -9.65 0.42 -17.59
CA THR A 169 -8.93 1.69 -17.34
C THR A 169 -9.24 2.25 -15.96
N LEU A 170 -10.52 2.36 -15.58
CA LEU A 170 -10.92 2.83 -14.25
C LEU A 170 -10.31 1.95 -13.14
N PHE A 171 -10.30 0.63 -13.33
CA PHE A 171 -9.70 -0.31 -12.40
C PHE A 171 -8.20 -0.01 -12.20
N VAL A 172 -7.42 0.18 -13.28
CA VAL A 172 -6.00 0.53 -13.15
C VAL A 172 -5.82 1.86 -12.41
N ASN A 173 -6.53 2.91 -12.85
CA ASN A 173 -6.40 4.22 -12.23
C ASN A 173 -6.72 4.17 -10.73
N LEU A 174 -7.74 3.41 -10.32
CA LEU A 174 -8.13 3.28 -8.92
C LEU A 174 -7.10 2.48 -8.10
N ILE A 175 -6.60 1.36 -8.65
CA ILE A 175 -5.76 0.43 -7.89
C ILE A 175 -4.32 0.94 -7.75
N VAL A 176 -3.77 1.57 -8.79
CA VAL A 176 -2.35 1.95 -8.84
C VAL A 176 -2.10 3.44 -9.08
N THR A 177 -3.16 4.24 -9.21
CA THR A 177 -3.06 5.72 -9.33
C THR A 177 -2.16 6.18 -10.49
N ALA A 178 -2.18 5.43 -11.59
CA ALA A 178 -1.46 5.68 -12.83
C ALA A 178 -2.34 5.32 -14.03
N GLU A 179 -1.96 5.75 -15.23
CA GLU A 179 -2.65 5.41 -16.46
C GLU A 179 -2.23 4.02 -16.99
N PRO A 180 -3.13 3.28 -17.68
CA PRO A 180 -2.80 1.96 -18.21
C PRO A 180 -1.58 1.91 -19.15
N HIS A 181 -1.25 3.01 -19.85
CA HIS A 181 -0.07 3.09 -20.70
C HIS A 181 1.24 3.40 -19.93
N GLU A 182 1.15 3.76 -18.65
CA GLU A 182 2.32 4.05 -17.81
C GLU A 182 2.81 2.82 -17.05
N VAL A 183 2.00 1.76 -16.99
CA VAL A 183 2.26 0.59 -16.14
C VAL A 183 2.54 -0.66 -16.97
N SER A 184 3.58 -1.40 -16.57
CA SER A 184 3.88 -2.74 -17.09
C SER A 184 2.72 -3.70 -16.78
N ALA A 185 2.35 -4.52 -17.76
CA ALA A 185 1.30 -5.53 -17.57
C ALA A 185 1.75 -6.62 -16.60
N LEU A 186 3.01 -7.08 -16.66
CA LEU A 186 3.56 -8.04 -15.70
C LEU A 186 3.41 -7.52 -14.27
N TRP A 187 3.82 -6.27 -14.05
CA TRP A 187 3.77 -5.66 -12.72
C TRP A 187 2.34 -5.55 -12.20
N LEU A 188 1.38 -5.12 -13.02
CA LEU A 188 -0.01 -5.00 -12.55
C LEU A 188 -0.65 -6.36 -12.26
N LEU A 189 -0.43 -7.37 -13.13
CA LEU A 189 -0.91 -8.73 -12.91
C LEU A 189 -0.35 -9.30 -11.60
N TRP A 190 0.95 -9.11 -11.36
CA TRP A 190 1.60 -9.45 -10.09
C TRP A 190 0.97 -8.68 -8.91
N TYR A 191 0.76 -7.37 -9.05
CA TYR A 191 0.23 -6.51 -8.00
C TYR A 191 -1.18 -6.92 -7.58
N VAL A 192 -2.04 -7.28 -8.54
CA VAL A 192 -3.38 -7.82 -8.25
C VAL A 192 -3.29 -9.19 -7.58
N LYS A 193 -2.43 -10.09 -8.11
CA LYS A 193 -2.25 -11.44 -7.56
C LYS A 193 -1.81 -11.41 -6.09
N GLN A 194 -0.81 -10.59 -5.75
CA GLN A 194 -0.28 -10.52 -4.37
C GLN A 194 -1.27 -9.94 -3.36
N CYS A 195 -2.28 -9.19 -3.84
CA CYS A 195 -3.44 -8.74 -3.05
C CYS A 195 -4.56 -9.79 -2.92
N GLY A 196 -4.43 -10.96 -3.55
CA GLY A 196 -5.43 -12.04 -3.49
C GLY A 196 -6.44 -12.03 -4.64
N GLY A 197 -6.09 -11.42 -5.78
CA GLY A 197 -6.90 -11.42 -7.01
C GLY A 197 -7.87 -10.23 -7.13
N ILE A 198 -8.53 -10.13 -8.28
CA ILE A 198 -9.40 -9.00 -8.64
C ILE A 198 -10.49 -8.76 -7.60
N MET A 199 -11.19 -9.82 -7.18
CA MET A 199 -12.29 -9.67 -6.22
C MET A 199 -11.82 -9.19 -4.86
N ARG A 200 -10.63 -9.62 -4.39
CA ARG A 200 -10.12 -9.22 -3.08
C ARG A 200 -9.68 -7.76 -3.07
N ILE A 201 -9.04 -7.30 -4.15
CA ILE A 201 -8.46 -5.95 -4.21
C ILE A 201 -9.52 -4.86 -4.42
N CYS A 202 -10.66 -5.17 -5.05
CA CYS A 202 -11.72 -4.20 -5.34
C CYS A 202 -12.90 -4.17 -4.36
N SER A 203 -13.10 -5.21 -3.53
CA SER A 203 -14.31 -5.30 -2.71
C SER A 203 -14.20 -4.53 -1.39
N THR A 204 -15.28 -3.85 -1.01
CA THR A 204 -15.43 -3.38 0.38
C THR A 204 -15.70 -4.56 1.30
N THR A 205 -16.89 -5.15 1.28
CA THR A 205 -17.16 -6.37 2.06
C THR A 205 -16.27 -7.50 1.58
N ASN A 206 -15.56 -8.15 2.51
CA ASN A 206 -14.63 -9.24 2.23
C ASN A 206 -13.44 -8.85 1.32
N GLY A 207 -13.09 -7.56 1.21
CA GLY A 207 -11.92 -7.13 0.44
C GLY A 207 -11.07 -6.08 1.14
N GLY A 208 -10.20 -5.43 0.37
CA GLY A 208 -9.20 -4.48 0.89
C GLY A 208 -9.80 -3.23 1.55
N GLN A 209 -11.04 -2.88 1.20
CA GLN A 209 -11.71 -1.66 1.65
C GLN A 209 -12.66 -1.88 2.84
N GLU A 210 -12.73 -3.09 3.41
CA GLU A 210 -13.76 -3.46 4.39
C GLU A 210 -13.82 -2.56 5.62
N ARG A 211 -12.67 -2.13 6.13
CA ARG A 211 -12.56 -1.50 7.45
C ARG A 211 -11.63 -0.31 7.45
N LYS A 212 -11.82 0.54 8.47
CA LYS A 212 -10.92 1.62 8.86
C LYS A 212 -10.62 1.54 10.35
N PHE A 213 -9.58 2.25 10.79
CA PHE A 213 -9.23 2.36 12.21
C PHE A 213 -10.06 3.43 12.92
N VAL A 214 -10.57 3.13 14.10
CA VAL A 214 -11.23 4.12 14.96
C VAL A 214 -10.17 5.12 15.44
N GLY A 215 -10.36 6.41 15.16
CA GLY A 215 -9.39 7.48 15.46
C GLY A 215 -8.31 7.70 14.39
N GLY A 216 -8.33 6.93 13.29
CA GLY A 216 -7.43 7.08 12.14
C GLY A 216 -6.21 6.15 12.13
N ALA A 217 -5.69 5.89 10.94
CA ALA A 217 -4.63 4.91 10.68
C ALA A 217 -3.25 5.35 11.17
N ASN A 218 -3.00 6.66 11.26
CA ASN A 218 -1.71 7.19 11.68
C ASN A 218 -1.35 6.81 13.14
N GLN A 219 -2.35 6.46 13.95
CA GLN A 219 -2.15 6.00 15.33
C GLN A 219 -1.25 4.76 15.43
N VAL A 220 -1.24 3.88 14.42
CA VAL A 220 -0.36 2.70 14.41
C VAL A 220 1.11 3.13 14.46
N SER A 221 1.48 4.11 13.63
CA SER A 221 2.83 4.68 13.60
C SER A 221 3.13 5.47 14.87
N GLN A 222 2.17 6.25 15.37
CA GLN A 222 2.34 7.01 16.62
C GLN A 222 2.55 6.11 17.84
N CYS A 223 1.87 4.95 17.92
CA CYS A 223 2.06 3.98 18.99
C CYS A 223 3.46 3.34 18.94
N MET A 224 3.91 2.87 17.77
CA MET A 224 5.28 2.35 17.61
C MET A 224 6.34 3.40 17.93
N ALA A 225 6.14 4.65 17.47
CA ALA A 225 7.07 5.73 17.75
C ALA A 225 7.16 6.05 19.26
N ARG A 226 6.03 6.03 19.99
CA ARG A 226 6.03 6.21 21.45
C ARG A 226 6.77 5.09 22.18
N GLU A 227 6.67 3.84 21.71
CA GLU A 227 7.40 2.68 22.27
C GLU A 227 8.92 2.77 21.99
N LEU A 228 9.29 3.29 20.82
CA LEU A 228 10.70 3.50 20.45
C LEU A 228 11.33 4.69 21.18
N GLY A 229 10.53 5.73 21.48
CA GLY A 229 10.94 6.89 22.26
C GLY A 229 11.92 7.78 21.51
N ASP A 230 13.00 8.16 22.19
CA ASP A 230 14.07 9.03 21.68
C ASP A 230 14.86 8.45 20.50
N ARG A 231 14.70 7.16 20.20
CA ARG A 231 15.25 6.50 19.02
C ARG A 231 14.65 7.00 17.70
N VAL A 232 13.47 7.62 17.73
CA VAL A 232 12.88 8.22 16.53
C VAL A 232 13.32 9.67 16.43
N LYS A 233 14.22 9.95 15.49
CA LYS A 233 14.71 11.30 15.18
C LYS A 233 13.90 11.87 14.01
N LEU A 234 13.03 12.83 14.31
CA LEU A 234 12.28 13.58 13.31
C LEU A 234 13.16 14.66 12.68
N GLN A 235 12.72 15.23 11.56
CA GLN A 235 13.43 16.28 10.82
C GLN A 235 14.89 15.92 10.54
N SER A 236 15.17 14.63 10.34
CA SER A 236 16.48 14.03 10.10
C SER A 236 16.51 13.42 8.69
N PRO A 237 16.34 14.21 7.61
CA PRO A 237 16.36 13.69 6.25
C PRO A 237 17.77 13.20 5.91
N VAL A 238 17.88 11.90 5.62
CA VAL A 238 19.14 11.27 5.18
C VAL A 238 19.46 11.68 3.76
N TYR A 239 20.71 12.09 3.49
CA TYR A 239 21.18 12.45 2.14
C TYR A 239 22.38 11.64 1.66
N ARG A 240 23.15 11.01 2.58
CA ARG A 240 24.30 10.17 2.24
C ARG A 240 24.33 8.91 3.10
N ILE A 241 24.63 7.79 2.45
CA ILE A 241 24.95 6.50 3.08
C ILE A 241 26.28 6.05 2.46
N ASP A 242 27.27 5.84 3.32
CA ASP A 242 28.64 5.45 2.94
C ASP A 242 28.97 4.11 3.59
N GLN A 243 29.37 3.14 2.77
CA GLN A 243 29.71 1.77 3.18
C GLN A 243 31.13 1.39 2.74
N THR A 244 31.99 2.40 2.47
CA THR A 244 33.36 2.15 1.99
C THR A 244 34.33 1.75 3.10
N GLY A 245 34.02 2.07 4.35
CA GLY A 245 34.80 1.68 5.54
C GLY A 245 34.16 0.54 6.33
N ASP A 246 34.76 0.21 7.48
CA ASP A 246 34.33 -0.90 8.35
C ASP A 246 32.94 -0.68 8.98
N MET A 247 32.53 0.58 9.13
CA MET A 247 31.21 0.98 9.64
C MET A 247 30.41 1.66 8.53
N VAL A 248 29.10 1.42 8.51
CA VAL A 248 28.19 2.20 7.68
C VAL A 248 28.01 3.58 8.29
N VAL A 249 28.25 4.63 7.51
CA VAL A 249 28.08 6.03 7.92
C VAL A 249 26.86 6.62 7.22
N VAL A 250 25.93 7.17 7.99
CA VAL A 250 24.70 7.81 7.50
C VAL A 250 24.70 9.26 7.92
N GLU A 251 24.46 10.17 6.96
CA GLU A 251 24.44 11.61 7.20
C GLU A 251 23.09 12.22 6.85
N THR A 252 22.67 13.18 7.67
CA THR A 252 21.42 13.92 7.53
C THR A 252 21.66 15.37 7.09
N VAL A 253 20.68 16.02 6.45
CA VAL A 253 20.84 17.36 5.84
C VAL A 253 21.27 18.43 6.85
N ASP A 254 20.91 18.27 8.13
CA ASP A 254 21.35 19.11 9.25
C ASP A 254 22.80 18.82 9.71
N LYS A 255 23.54 18.03 8.93
CA LYS A 255 24.96 17.66 9.13
C LYS A 255 25.22 16.83 10.39
N GLN A 256 24.24 16.07 10.87
CA GLN A 256 24.49 15.03 11.85
C GLN A 256 25.00 13.75 11.18
N THR A 257 25.89 13.05 11.87
CA THR A 257 26.47 11.77 11.43
C THR A 257 26.06 10.67 12.39
N TYR A 258 25.61 9.55 11.82
CA TYR A 258 25.22 8.33 12.49
C TYR A 258 26.07 7.19 11.96
N LYS A 259 26.48 6.25 12.83
CA LYS A 259 27.31 5.10 12.46
C LYS A 259 26.62 3.80 12.87
N VAL A 260 26.80 2.78 12.05
CA VAL A 260 26.42 1.40 12.37
C VAL A 260 27.66 0.65 12.85
N SER A 261 27.61 0.07 14.04
CA SER A 261 28.66 -0.82 14.59
C SER A 261 28.39 -2.29 14.35
#